data_AF-T2J1T5-F1
#
_entry.id   AF-T2J1T5-F1
#
_cell.length_a   1.000
_cell.length_b   1.000
_cell.length_c   1.000
_cell.angle_alpha   90.00
_cell.angle_beta   90.00
_cell.angle_gamma   90.00
#
_symmetry.space_group_name_H-M   'P 1'
#
loop_
_entity.id
_entity.type
_entity.pdbx_description
1 polymer ?
#
loop_
_entity_poly.entity_id
_entity_poly.type
_entity_poly.pdbx_seq_one_letter_code
_entity_poly.pdbx_strand_id
1 'polypeptide(L)'
;MITTVIASLRSAPIEWLKQSVETTEIGWEKLCEYSKQVDKDDLNLSKKEVDFYVFGHSLGGLLALSWPYYLQQNKDPKLEKFYPKQIMTADPAPNTIMGIPTIAVWVLGIFRFPFATQPLKIEETGKSLNVPVAILHGNSDKIVKPTEWVKPPFSQEKGAFFNIISTDKKIYFFYLIKKRS
;
A
#
# COMPACT_ATOMS: atom_id res chain seq x y z
N MET A 1 18.25 -11.80 6.64
CA MET A 1 17.65 -10.60 7.24
C MET A 1 18.44 -9.34 6.88
N ILE A 2 19.72 -9.22 7.25
CA ILE A 2 20.57 -8.05 6.87
C ILE A 2 20.77 -7.93 5.35
N THR A 3 21.00 -9.05 4.65
CA THR A 3 21.14 -9.08 3.18
C THR A 3 19.89 -8.60 2.45
N THR A 4 18.72 -8.97 2.96
CA THR A 4 17.41 -8.57 2.43
C THR A 4 17.17 -7.07 2.59
N VAL A 5 17.56 -6.48 3.72
CA VAL A 5 17.47 -5.03 3.97
C VAL A 5 18.42 -4.25 3.06
N ILE A 6 19.66 -4.72 2.88
CA ILE A 6 20.62 -4.07 1.96
C ILE A 6 20.16 -4.20 0.51
N ALA A 7 19.58 -5.33 0.13
CA ALA A 7 19.00 -5.52 -1.20
C ALA A 7 17.80 -4.59 -1.43
N SER A 8 16.91 -4.43 -0.45
CA SER A 8 15.76 -3.53 -0.56
C SER A 8 16.17 -2.06 -0.66
N LEU A 9 17.29 -1.65 -0.04
CA LEU A 9 17.83 -0.29 -0.18
C LEU A 9 18.34 0.02 -1.60
N ARG A 10 18.70 -1.00 -2.39
CA ARG A 10 19.17 -0.84 -3.78
C ARG A 10 18.04 -0.73 -4.80
N SER A 11 16.84 -1.18 -4.46
CA SER A 11 15.65 -1.04 -5.31
C SER A 11 14.92 0.27 -5.04
N ALA A 12 14.40 0.90 -6.09
CA ALA A 12 13.47 2.01 -5.90
C ALA A 12 12.16 1.46 -5.28
N PRO A 13 11.54 2.14 -4.31
CA PRO A 13 10.31 1.64 -3.69
C PRO A 13 9.13 1.42 -4.65
N ILE A 14 9.13 2.07 -5.82
CA ILE A 14 8.20 1.77 -6.91
C ILE A 14 8.32 0.33 -7.42
N GLU A 15 9.53 -0.27 -7.35
CA GLU A 15 9.74 -1.68 -7.71
C GLU A 15 9.06 -2.63 -6.72
N TRP A 16 8.88 -2.23 -5.44
CA TRP A 16 8.13 -3.06 -4.49
C TRP A 16 6.64 -3.07 -4.81
N LEU A 17 6.11 -1.92 -5.28
CA LEU A 17 4.73 -1.82 -5.76
C LEU A 17 4.54 -2.70 -7.00
N LYS A 18 5.45 -2.59 -7.97
CA LYS A 18 5.49 -3.46 -9.15
C LYS A 18 5.50 -4.94 -8.78
N GLN A 19 6.44 -5.36 -7.94
CA GLN A 19 6.56 -6.75 -7.50
C GLN A 19 5.30 -7.25 -6.80
N SER A 20 4.61 -6.41 -6.04
CA SER A 20 3.35 -6.77 -5.37
C SER A 20 2.24 -7.08 -6.38
N VAL A 21 2.16 -6.30 -7.45
CA VAL A 21 1.20 -6.51 -8.55
C VAL A 21 1.56 -7.74 -9.37
N GLU A 22 2.81 -7.86 -9.83
CA GLU A 22 3.29 -8.99 -10.63
C GLU A 22 3.16 -10.32 -9.88
N THR A 23 3.49 -10.35 -8.59
CA THR A 23 3.37 -11.57 -7.78
C THR A 23 1.90 -11.98 -7.63
N THR A 24 0.98 -11.01 -7.55
CA THR A 24 -0.45 -11.27 -7.49
C THR A 24 -0.97 -11.83 -8.81
N GLU A 25 -0.53 -11.27 -9.94
CA GLU A 25 -0.86 -11.80 -11.27
C GLU A 25 -0.36 -13.24 -11.44
N ILE A 26 0.91 -13.51 -11.16
CA ILE A 26 1.51 -14.85 -11.24
C ILE A 26 0.79 -15.83 -10.33
N GLY A 27 0.46 -15.41 -9.10
CA GLY A 27 -0.29 -16.22 -8.15
C GLY A 27 -1.68 -16.58 -8.67
N TRP A 28 -2.38 -15.61 -9.27
CA TRP A 28 -3.68 -15.81 -9.87
C TRP A 28 -3.63 -16.76 -11.08
N GLU A 29 -2.63 -16.63 -11.94
CA GLU A 29 -2.43 -17.52 -13.09
C GLU A 29 -2.24 -18.97 -12.64
N LYS A 30 -1.35 -19.20 -11.67
CA LYS A 30 -1.12 -20.53 -11.08
C LYS A 30 -2.39 -21.10 -10.45
N LEU A 31 -3.15 -20.26 -9.74
CA LEU A 31 -4.42 -20.67 -9.15
C LEU A 31 -5.44 -21.07 -10.22
N CYS A 32 -5.51 -20.31 -11.33
CA CYS A 32 -6.35 -20.65 -12.48
C CYS A 32 -5.93 -21.97 -13.13
N GLU A 33 -4.63 -22.19 -13.33
CA GLU A 33 -4.09 -23.45 -13.87
C GLU A 33 -4.44 -24.65 -13.00
N TYR A 34 -4.25 -24.54 -11.68
CA TYR A 34 -4.61 -25.58 -10.73
C TYR A 34 -6.13 -25.85 -10.75
N SER A 35 -6.93 -24.79 -10.84
CA SER A 35 -8.40 -24.90 -10.84
C SER A 35 -8.96 -25.66 -12.05
N LYS A 36 -8.25 -25.65 -13.19
CA LYS A 36 -8.64 -26.40 -14.40
C LYS A 36 -8.45 -27.92 -14.25
N GLN A 37 -7.59 -28.36 -13.32
CA GLN A 37 -7.33 -29.78 -13.08
C GLN A 37 -8.45 -30.44 -12.25
N VAL A 38 -9.26 -29.63 -11.59
CA VAL A 38 -10.42 -30.12 -10.84
C VAL A 38 -11.58 -30.22 -11.84
N ASP A 39 -12.00 -31.45 -12.15
CA ASP A 39 -13.06 -31.79 -13.13
C ASP A 39 -14.47 -31.40 -12.62
N LYS A 40 -14.62 -30.11 -12.30
CA LYS A 40 -15.86 -29.46 -11.87
C LYS A 40 -15.83 -28.04 -12.41
N ASP A 41 -16.65 -27.77 -13.41
CA ASP A 41 -16.70 -26.45 -14.08
C ASP A 41 -16.93 -25.29 -13.10
N ASP A 42 -17.64 -25.52 -11.99
CA ASP A 42 -17.85 -24.50 -10.96
C ASP A 42 -16.60 -24.06 -10.22
N LEU A 43 -15.56 -24.90 -10.20
CA LEU A 43 -14.29 -24.61 -9.58
C LEU A 43 -13.27 -24.02 -10.56
N ASN A 44 -13.58 -23.93 -11.86
CA ASN A 44 -12.67 -23.37 -12.85
C ASN A 44 -12.62 -21.83 -12.76
N LEU A 45 -11.66 -21.32 -12.00
CA LEU A 45 -11.49 -19.90 -11.71
C LEU A 45 -11.15 -19.07 -12.96
N SER A 46 -10.62 -19.69 -14.03
CA SER A 46 -10.35 -18.97 -15.28
C SER A 46 -11.61 -18.55 -16.04
N LYS A 47 -12.77 -19.12 -15.69
CA LYS A 47 -14.08 -18.79 -16.27
C LYS A 47 -14.92 -17.87 -15.37
N LYS A 48 -14.42 -17.48 -14.20
CA LYS A 48 -15.18 -16.70 -13.21
C LYS A 48 -14.69 -15.25 -13.21
N GLU A 49 -15.62 -14.31 -13.14
CA GLU A 49 -15.30 -12.94 -12.76
C GLU A 49 -14.93 -12.92 -11.28
N VAL A 50 -13.94 -12.10 -10.93
CA VAL A 50 -13.48 -11.95 -9.55
C VAL A 50 -13.58 -10.52 -9.09
N ASP A 51 -14.04 -10.37 -7.85
CA ASP A 51 -13.96 -9.12 -7.14
C ASP A 51 -12.61 -9.03 -6.45
N PHE A 52 -11.82 -8.02 -6.83
CA PHE A 52 -10.50 -7.81 -6.27
C PHE A 52 -10.52 -6.77 -5.15
N TYR A 53 -9.92 -7.11 -4.01
CA TYR A 53 -9.79 -6.25 -2.84
C TYR A 53 -8.34 -6.25 -2.42
N VAL A 54 -7.87 -5.09 -1.95
CA VAL A 54 -6.48 -4.96 -1.51
C VAL A 54 -6.46 -4.61 -0.03
N PHE A 55 -5.66 -5.36 0.71
CA PHE A 55 -5.35 -5.09 2.10
C PHE A 55 -3.85 -4.89 2.28
N GLY A 56 -3.46 -3.96 3.14
CA GLY A 56 -2.06 -3.76 3.50
C GLY A 56 -1.88 -3.19 4.90
N HIS A 57 -0.82 -3.63 5.58
CA HIS A 57 -0.42 -3.12 6.88
C HIS A 57 0.92 -2.38 6.80
N SER A 58 1.07 -1.28 7.55
CA SER A 58 2.33 -0.52 7.62
C SER A 58 2.82 -0.11 6.22
N LEU A 59 4.05 -0.45 5.83
CA LEU A 59 4.56 -0.21 4.48
C LEU A 59 3.71 -0.93 3.40
N GLY A 60 3.23 -2.14 3.67
CA GLY A 60 2.30 -2.83 2.78
C GLY A 60 0.99 -2.06 2.61
N GLY A 61 0.58 -1.28 3.61
CA GLY A 61 -0.54 -0.35 3.51
C GLY A 61 -0.30 0.77 2.50
N LEU A 62 0.93 1.30 2.43
CA LEU A 62 1.29 2.26 1.38
C LEU A 62 1.22 1.63 -0.02
N LEU A 63 1.73 0.41 -0.16
CA LEU A 63 1.68 -0.32 -1.44
C LEU A 63 0.23 -0.59 -1.85
N ALA A 64 -0.62 -0.99 -0.89
CA ALA A 64 -2.05 -1.16 -1.09
C ALA A 64 -2.72 0.13 -1.59
N LEU A 65 -2.51 1.26 -0.91
CA LEU A 65 -3.06 2.56 -1.33
C LEU A 65 -2.50 3.04 -2.67
N SER A 66 -1.30 2.62 -3.02
CA SER A 66 -0.63 2.98 -4.28
C SER A 66 -0.97 2.02 -5.43
N TRP A 67 -1.74 0.96 -5.18
CA TRP A 67 -2.07 -0.05 -6.18
C TRP A 67 -2.73 0.54 -7.44
N PRO A 68 -3.77 1.40 -7.34
CA PRO A 68 -4.39 1.97 -8.53
C PRO A 68 -3.46 2.88 -9.33
N TYR A 69 -2.50 3.55 -8.66
CA TYR A 69 -1.48 4.35 -9.34
C TYR A 69 -0.65 3.46 -10.27
N TYR A 70 -0.18 2.29 -9.80
CA TYR A 70 0.59 1.38 -10.64
C TYR A 70 -0.18 0.92 -11.87
N LEU A 71 -1.44 0.51 -11.69
CA LEU A 71 -2.30 0.07 -12.79
C LEU A 71 -2.57 1.20 -13.80
N GLN A 72 -2.72 2.43 -13.33
CA GLN A 72 -2.92 3.59 -14.21
C GLN A 72 -1.67 3.91 -15.04
N GLN A 73 -0.48 3.78 -14.44
CA GLN A 73 0.80 3.99 -15.14
C GLN A 73 1.14 2.83 -16.09
N ASN A 74 0.65 1.62 -15.80
CA ASN A 74 0.94 0.39 -16.55
C ASN A 74 -0.37 -0.20 -17.09
N LYS A 75 -0.87 0.40 -18.18
CA LYS A 75 -2.10 -0.06 -18.84
C LYS A 75 -1.86 -1.40 -19.57
N ASP A 76 -2.03 -2.50 -18.85
CA ASP A 76 -2.08 -3.86 -19.40
C ASP A 76 -3.48 -4.44 -19.19
N PRO A 77 -4.18 -4.89 -20.26
CA PRO A 77 -5.48 -5.53 -20.15
C PRO A 77 -5.52 -6.71 -19.18
N LYS A 78 -4.41 -7.43 -18.99
CA LYS A 78 -4.33 -8.54 -18.03
C LYS A 78 -4.46 -8.07 -16.58
N LEU A 79 -4.10 -6.83 -16.30
CA LEU A 79 -4.12 -6.27 -14.96
C LEU A 79 -5.44 -5.57 -14.60
N GLU A 80 -6.35 -5.38 -15.56
CA GLU A 80 -7.64 -4.71 -15.34
C GLU A 80 -8.48 -5.42 -14.27
N LYS A 81 -8.47 -6.76 -14.24
CA LYS A 81 -9.14 -7.57 -13.21
C LYS A 81 -8.60 -7.35 -11.79
N PHE A 82 -7.39 -6.78 -11.67
CA PHE A 82 -6.78 -6.43 -10.39
C PHE A 82 -7.01 -4.96 -10.03
N TYR A 83 -7.88 -4.24 -10.73
CA TYR A 83 -8.34 -2.94 -10.25
C TYR A 83 -9.24 -3.14 -9.02
N PRO A 84 -8.86 -2.64 -7.84
CA PRO A 84 -9.55 -2.97 -6.60
C PRO A 84 -10.95 -2.34 -6.53
N LYS A 85 -11.93 -3.10 -6.04
CA LYS A 85 -13.24 -2.55 -5.68
C LYS A 85 -13.20 -1.71 -4.40
N GLN A 86 -12.28 -2.04 -3.49
CA GLN A 86 -12.04 -1.32 -2.24
C GLN A 86 -10.63 -1.61 -1.73
N ILE A 87 -10.07 -0.65 -1.00
CA ILE A 87 -8.78 -0.79 -0.32
C ILE A 87 -8.97 -0.58 1.18
N MET A 88 -8.40 -1.49 1.97
CA MET A 88 -8.38 -1.38 3.42
C MET A 88 -6.94 -1.45 3.92
N THR A 89 -6.60 -0.63 4.91
CA THR A 89 -5.25 -0.62 5.47
C THR A 89 -5.25 -0.58 6.97
N ALA A 90 -4.16 -1.05 7.57
CA ALA A 90 -3.89 -0.95 8.99
C ALA A 90 -2.54 -0.24 9.23
N ASP A 91 -2.55 0.84 9.99
CA ASP A 91 -1.39 1.67 10.32
C ASP A 91 -0.49 2.01 9.11
N PRO A 92 -1.07 2.38 7.94
CA PRO A 92 -0.29 2.51 6.71
C PRO A 92 0.77 3.60 6.84
N ALA A 93 1.98 3.36 6.33
CA ALA A 93 2.93 4.44 6.14
C ALA A 93 2.43 5.38 5.01
N PRO A 94 2.47 6.72 5.14
CA PRO A 94 2.14 7.63 4.04
C PRO A 94 3.32 7.83 3.07
N ASN A 95 4.53 7.41 3.45
CA ASN A 95 5.70 7.41 2.56
C ASN A 95 6.72 6.35 2.99
N THR A 96 7.60 5.95 2.07
CA THR A 96 8.56 4.85 2.30
C THR A 96 9.68 5.19 3.26
N ILE A 97 10.02 6.47 3.42
CA ILE A 97 11.12 6.91 4.31
C ILE A 97 10.65 7.14 5.76
N MET A 98 9.36 6.96 6.04
CA MET A 98 8.80 7.16 7.37
C MET A 98 9.41 6.18 8.38
N GLY A 99 9.71 6.69 9.58
CA GLY A 99 10.32 5.90 10.66
C GLY A 99 11.83 5.73 10.54
N ILE A 100 12.44 6.22 9.46
CA ILE A 100 13.90 6.19 9.28
C ILE A 100 14.49 7.51 9.80
N PRO A 101 15.57 7.47 10.62
CA PRO A 101 16.23 8.67 11.08
C PRO A 101 16.67 9.57 9.93
N THR A 102 16.42 10.89 10.03
CA THR A 102 16.72 11.87 8.98
C THR A 102 18.19 11.84 8.53
N ILE A 103 19.12 11.64 9.48
CA ILE A 103 20.55 11.48 9.18
C ILE A 103 20.79 10.26 8.27
N ALA A 104 20.10 9.15 8.51
CA ALA A 104 20.25 7.96 7.68
C ALA A 104 19.68 8.20 6.28
N VAL A 105 18.51 8.84 6.16
CA VAL A 105 17.93 9.22 4.84
C VAL A 105 18.88 10.16 4.08
N TRP A 106 19.47 11.13 4.76
CA TRP A 106 20.42 12.07 4.17
C TRP A 106 21.69 11.37 3.65
N VAL A 107 22.30 10.51 4.47
CA VAL A 107 23.47 9.71 4.07
C VAL A 107 23.13 8.82 2.87
N LEU A 108 22.00 8.10 2.92
CA LEU A 108 21.54 7.27 1.81
C LEU A 108 21.29 8.08 0.53
N GLY A 109 20.78 9.32 0.68
CA GLY A 109 20.60 10.27 -0.42
C GLY A 109 21.91 10.71 -1.07
N ILE A 110 22.95 10.99 -0.28
CA ILE A 110 24.30 11.31 -0.79
C ILE A 110 24.85 10.17 -1.64
N PHE A 111 24.69 8.93 -1.16
CA PHE A 111 25.11 7.74 -1.89
C PHE A 111 24.12 7.30 -2.98
N ARG A 112 23.10 8.13 -3.26
CA ARG A 112 22.09 7.91 -4.31
C ARG A 112 21.38 6.56 -4.23
N PHE A 113 21.18 6.04 -3.02
CA PHE A 113 20.36 4.84 -2.84
C PHE A 113 18.94 5.13 -3.32
N PRO A 114 18.38 4.34 -4.27
CA PRO A 114 17.06 4.61 -4.87
C PRO A 114 15.93 4.74 -3.84
N PHE A 115 16.04 4.00 -2.74
CA PHE A 115 15.15 4.11 -1.60
C PHE A 115 14.99 5.54 -1.04
N ALA A 116 16.09 6.30 -0.97
CA ALA A 116 16.10 7.65 -0.43
C ALA A 116 15.85 8.73 -1.49
N THR A 117 16.24 8.48 -2.74
CA THR A 117 16.12 9.47 -3.83
C THR A 117 14.78 9.40 -4.57
N GLN A 118 14.10 8.26 -4.54
CA GLN A 118 12.81 8.04 -5.21
C GLN A 118 11.78 7.44 -4.24
N PRO A 119 11.48 8.10 -3.11
CA PRO A 119 10.53 7.58 -2.15
C PRO A 119 9.12 7.52 -2.75
N LEU A 120 8.41 6.42 -2.51
CA LEU A 120 6.98 6.35 -2.82
C LEU A 120 6.22 7.16 -1.77
N LYS A 121 5.31 8.03 -2.20
CA LYS A 121 4.53 8.91 -1.32
C LYS A 121 3.06 8.88 -1.70
N ILE A 122 2.19 8.82 -0.69
CA ILE A 122 0.75 8.93 -0.88
C ILE A 122 0.32 10.30 -1.46
N GLU A 123 1.15 11.33 -1.28
CA GLU A 123 0.97 12.62 -1.95
C GLU A 123 0.93 12.50 -3.49
N GLU A 124 1.71 11.58 -4.03
CA GLU A 124 1.74 11.31 -5.46
C GLU A 124 0.69 10.27 -5.83
N THR A 125 0.72 9.11 -5.18
CA THR A 125 -0.08 7.95 -5.58
C THR A 125 -1.55 8.07 -5.19
N GLY A 126 -1.87 8.83 -4.14
CA GLY A 126 -3.24 9.07 -3.67
C GLY A 126 -4.12 9.81 -4.68
N LYS A 127 -3.52 10.47 -5.67
CA LYS A 127 -4.24 11.13 -6.79
C LYS A 127 -4.91 10.14 -7.74
N SER A 128 -4.45 8.89 -7.78
CA SER A 128 -5.04 7.81 -8.57
C SER A 128 -6.07 7.00 -7.79
N LEU A 129 -6.21 7.25 -6.49
CA LEU A 129 -7.02 6.44 -5.58
C LEU A 129 -8.47 6.93 -5.58
N ASN A 130 -9.26 6.45 -6.56
CA ASN A 130 -10.68 6.81 -6.77
C ASN A 130 -11.69 5.76 -6.25
N VAL A 131 -11.21 4.73 -5.56
CA VAL A 131 -12.04 3.63 -5.03
C VAL A 131 -12.33 3.87 -3.54
N PRO A 132 -13.32 3.19 -2.95
CA PRO A 132 -13.54 3.23 -1.51
C PRO A 132 -12.29 2.87 -0.70
N VAL A 133 -11.98 3.66 0.33
CA VAL A 133 -10.79 3.48 1.20
C VAL A 133 -11.16 3.46 2.67
N ALA A 134 -10.68 2.45 3.39
CA ALA A 134 -10.70 2.41 4.85
C ALA A 134 -9.27 2.36 5.41
N ILE A 135 -8.93 3.33 6.27
CA ILE A 135 -7.67 3.34 7.03
C ILE A 135 -8.01 3.03 8.48
N LEU A 136 -7.49 1.92 8.99
CA LEU A 136 -7.53 1.55 10.40
C LEU A 136 -6.21 1.99 11.03
N HIS A 137 -6.25 2.75 12.12
CA HIS A 137 -5.02 3.31 12.68
C HIS A 137 -5.04 3.27 14.21
N GLY A 138 -3.99 2.76 14.84
CA GLY A 138 -3.79 2.82 16.28
C GLY A 138 -3.53 4.26 16.71
N ASN A 139 -4.33 4.78 17.64
CA ASN A 139 -4.16 6.15 18.15
C ASN A 139 -2.85 6.34 18.95
N SER A 140 -2.22 5.24 19.35
CA SER A 140 -0.96 5.22 20.09
C SER A 140 0.23 4.70 19.28
N ASP A 141 0.11 4.59 17.96
CA ASP A 141 1.23 4.17 17.11
C ASP A 141 2.38 5.20 17.21
N LYS A 142 3.58 4.71 17.52
CA LYS A 142 4.79 5.52 17.74
C LYS A 142 5.64 5.65 16.48
N ILE A 143 5.45 4.76 15.51
CA ILE A 143 6.21 4.67 14.27
C ILE A 143 5.50 5.50 13.20
N VAL A 144 4.26 5.16 12.89
CA VAL A 144 3.39 5.94 12.03
C VAL A 144 2.49 6.74 12.96
N LYS A 145 2.84 7.98 13.27
CA LYS A 145 2.03 8.77 14.21
C LYS A 145 0.68 9.13 13.56
N PRO A 146 -0.45 9.13 14.30
CA PRO A 146 -1.73 9.60 13.79
C PRO A 146 -1.69 10.99 13.11
N THR A 147 -0.81 11.86 13.61
CA THR A 147 -0.59 13.22 13.09
C THR A 147 -0.03 13.28 11.67
N GLU A 148 0.55 12.18 11.19
CA GLU A 148 0.99 12.05 9.80
C GLU A 148 -0.21 11.92 8.85
N TRP A 149 -1.27 11.26 9.30
CA TRP A 149 -2.51 11.07 8.53
C TRP A 149 -3.50 12.21 8.70
N VAL A 150 -3.73 12.66 9.94
CA VAL A 150 -4.67 13.72 10.27
C VAL A 150 -4.00 14.72 11.20
N LYS A 151 -3.82 15.95 10.71
CA LYS A 151 -3.18 17.02 11.49
C LYS A 151 -4.15 17.56 12.56
N PRO A 152 -3.64 18.09 13.69
CA PRO A 152 -4.48 18.72 14.70
C PRO A 152 -5.29 19.89 14.14
N PRO A 153 -6.47 20.23 14.73
CA PRO A 153 -7.36 21.28 14.21
C PRO A 153 -6.73 22.67 14.03
N PHE A 154 -5.67 22.99 14.79
CA PHE A 154 -4.97 24.27 14.72
C PHE A 154 -3.82 24.30 13.70
N SER A 155 -3.58 23.20 12.99
CA SER A 155 -2.57 23.12 11.94
C SER A 155 -3.08 23.76 10.65
N GLN A 156 -2.25 24.59 10.01
CA GLN A 156 -2.53 25.08 8.65
C GLN A 156 -2.24 24.03 7.56
N GLU A 157 -1.44 23.01 7.89
CA GLU A 157 -1.14 21.89 6.99
C GLU A 157 -2.24 20.82 7.01
N LYS A 158 -2.49 20.20 5.86
CA LYS A 158 -3.33 19.01 5.74
C LYS A 158 -2.48 17.75 5.95
N GLY A 159 -3.04 16.75 6.64
CA GLY A 159 -2.41 15.44 6.80
C GLY A 159 -2.52 14.58 5.53
N ALA A 160 -1.79 13.46 5.51
CA ALA A 160 -1.71 12.57 4.35
C ALA A 160 -3.07 12.00 3.90
N PHE A 161 -4.06 11.92 4.80
CA PHE A 161 -5.42 11.49 4.46
C PHE A 161 -6.08 12.34 3.37
N PHE A 162 -5.72 13.62 3.28
CA PHE A 162 -6.27 14.54 2.29
C PHE A 162 -5.59 14.46 0.92
N ASN A 163 -4.50 13.69 0.80
CA ASN A 163 -3.87 13.41 -0.50
C ASN A 163 -4.58 12.30 -1.29
N ILE A 164 -5.47 11.56 -0.64
CA ILE A 164 -6.31 10.55 -1.28
C ILE A 164 -7.48 11.26 -1.95
N ILE A 165 -7.65 11.11 -3.26
CA ILE A 165 -8.70 11.82 -4.00
C ILE A 165 -10.10 11.22 -3.80
N SER A 166 -10.21 9.91 -3.52
CA SER A 166 -11.49 9.23 -3.28
C SER A 166 -12.38 10.03 -2.33
N THR A 167 -13.64 10.20 -2.72
CA THR A 167 -14.67 10.83 -1.90
C THR A 167 -15.25 9.86 -0.88
N ASP A 168 -15.20 8.56 -1.16
CA ASP A 168 -15.56 7.50 -0.23
C ASP A 168 -14.32 7.00 0.52
N LYS A 169 -13.82 7.82 1.44
CA LYS A 169 -12.67 7.48 2.29
C LYS A 169 -12.99 7.71 3.76
N LYS A 170 -12.54 6.79 4.61
CA LYS A 170 -12.67 6.88 6.08
C LYS A 170 -11.37 6.48 6.76
N ILE A 171 -11.07 7.16 7.85
CA ILE A 171 -9.99 6.79 8.76
C ILE A 171 -10.57 6.60 10.16
N TYR A 172 -10.21 5.48 10.79
CA TYR A 172 -10.68 5.08 12.11
C TYR A 172 -9.50 4.95 13.06
N PHE A 173 -9.56 5.68 14.17
CA PHE A 173 -8.54 5.62 15.21
C PHE A 173 -8.98 4.72 16.37
N PHE A 174 -8.17 3.70 16.66
CA PHE A 174 -8.44 2.73 17.72
C PHE A 174 -7.65 3.03 18.98
N TYR A 175 -8.31 2.89 20.12
CA TYR A 175 -7.71 3.02 21.45
C TYR A 175 -7.48 1.64 22.04
N LEU A 176 -6.27 1.37 22.53
CA LEU A 176 -6.03 0.21 23.37
C LEU A 176 -6.75 0.41 24.70
N ILE A 177 -7.86 -0.31 24.90
CA ILE A 177 -8.51 -0.40 26.20
C ILE A 177 -7.60 -1.27 27.08
N LYS A 178 -6.80 -0.65 27.95
CA LYS A 178 -6.17 -1.39 29.05
C LYS A 178 -7.29 -1.92 29.95
N LYS A 179 -7.50 -3.23 29.97
CA LYS A 179 -8.26 -3.87 31.06
C LYS A 179 -7.60 -3.44 32.37
N ARG A 180 -8.34 -2.73 33.22
CA ARG A 180 -7.93 -2.55 34.62
C ARG A 180 -8.00 -3.93 35.27
N SER A 181 -6.83 -4.54 35.48
CA SER A 181 -6.66 -5.69 36.38
C SER A 181 -6.62 -5.21 37.82
#